data_AF-A0A960Q3W7-F1
#
_entry.id   AF-A0A960Q3W7-F1
#
_cell.length_a   1.000
_cell.length_b   1.000
_cell.length_c   1.000
_cell.angle_alpha   90.00
_cell.angle_beta   90.00
_cell.angle_gamma   90.00
#
_symmetry.space_group_name_H-M   'P 1'
#
loop_
_entity.id
_entity.type
_entity.pdbx_description
1 polymer ?
#
loop_
_entity_poly.entity_id
_entity_poly.type
_entity_poly.pdbx_seq_one_letter_code
_entity_poly.pdbx_strand_id
1 'polypeptide(L)'
;MLIFAAFGLDHEAEVWRQFHADMLDPDASRRIANNKTIPADWPADLGYFMAYRFAQAFYDQAQDKQAALQTLFYVDDPQAILEKSGNAKKFQ
;
A
#
# COMPACT_ATOMS: atom_id res chain seq x y z
N MET A 1 -18.51 3.40 -2.02
CA MET A 1 -17.04 3.26 -1.90
C MET A 1 -16.67 3.51 -0.45
N LEU A 2 -15.76 2.75 0.15
CA LEU A 2 -15.36 2.94 1.55
C LEU A 2 -14.72 4.34 1.71
N ILE A 3 -15.03 5.05 2.80
CA ILE A 3 -14.62 6.45 3.03
C ILE A 3 -13.10 6.63 2.89
N PHE A 4 -12.31 5.69 3.43
CA PHE A 4 -10.85 5.71 3.31
C PHE A 4 -10.35 5.53 1.88
N ALA A 5 -11.06 4.76 1.04
CA ALA A 5 -10.66 4.53 -0.35
C ALA A 5 -10.91 5.78 -1.22
N ALA A 6 -11.99 6.53 -0.95
CA ALA A 6 -12.23 7.82 -1.59
C ALA A 6 -11.16 8.84 -1.21
N PHE A 7 -10.92 8.99 0.09
CA PHE A 7 -9.86 9.87 0.60
C PHE A 7 -8.49 9.49 0.03
N GLY A 8 -8.17 8.19 0.01
CA GLY A 8 -6.90 7.68 -0.51
C GLY A 8 -6.68 7.95 -1.99
N LEU A 9 -7.74 8.01 -2.81
CA LEU A 9 -7.62 8.42 -4.21
C LEU A 9 -7.33 9.92 -4.33
N ASP A 10 -8.03 10.75 -3.55
CA ASP A 10 -7.85 12.21 -3.58
C ASP A 10 -6.48 12.64 -3.01
N HIS A 11 -5.91 11.85 -2.10
CA HIS A 11 -4.64 12.14 -1.41
C HIS A 11 -3.56 11.10 -1.73
N GLU A 12 -3.61 10.46 -2.90
CA GLU A 12 -2.82 9.26 -3.23
C GLU A 12 -1.31 9.44 -2.99
N ALA A 13 -0.75 10.57 -3.39
CA ALA A 13 0.67 10.88 -3.21
C ALA A 13 1.06 11.06 -1.74
N GLU A 14 0.19 11.65 -0.92
CA GLU A 14 0.46 11.86 0.50
C GLU A 14 0.36 10.56 1.29
N VAL A 15 -0.68 9.77 0.99
CA VAL A 15 -0.84 8.42 1.53
C VAL A 15 0.36 7.55 1.15
N TRP A 16 0.87 7.67 -0.08
CA TRP A 16 2.07 6.96 -0.51
C TRP A 16 3.30 7.35 0.31
N ARG A 17 3.58 8.64 0.48
CA ARG A 17 4.76 9.09 1.24
C ARG A 17 4.75 8.55 2.67
N GLN A 18 3.60 8.62 3.35
CA GLN A 18 3.47 8.06 4.70
C GLN A 18 3.64 6.54 4.69
N PHE A 19 2.96 5.83 3.78
CA PHE A 19 3.07 4.39 3.67
C PHE A 19 4.50 3.91 3.38
N HIS A 20 5.22 4.59 2.49
CA HIS A 20 6.60 4.25 2.15
C HIS A 20 7.55 4.52 3.32
N ALA A 21 7.41 5.67 4.01
CA ALA A 21 8.18 5.95 5.21
C ALA A 21 7.93 4.90 6.29
N ASP A 22 6.67 4.51 6.46
CA ASP A 22 6.28 3.49 7.41
C ASP A 22 6.80 2.10 7.02
N MET A 23 6.86 1.72 5.75
CA MET A 23 7.46 0.43 5.32
C MET A 23 8.94 0.30 5.71
N LEU A 24 9.66 1.43 5.79
CA LEU A 24 11.07 1.48 6.17
C LEU A 24 11.28 1.54 7.70
N ASP A 25 10.23 1.82 8.46
CA ASP A 25 10.29 1.90 9.92
C ASP A 25 10.14 0.51 10.57
N PRO A 26 11.05 0.08 11.46
CA PRO A 26 10.86 -1.13 12.25
C PRO A 26 9.64 -1.05 13.21
N ASP A 27 9.19 0.14 13.60
CA ASP A 27 7.99 0.33 14.43
C ASP A 27 6.70 0.24 13.61
N ALA A 28 5.91 -0.82 13.83
CA ALA A 28 4.66 -1.06 13.13
C ALA A 28 3.42 -0.39 13.74
N SER A 29 3.55 0.27 14.89
CA SER A 29 2.41 0.87 15.62
C SER A 29 1.69 1.96 14.83
N ARG A 30 2.37 2.58 13.85
CA ARG A 30 1.80 3.56 12.92
C ARG A 30 1.08 2.94 11.71
N ARG A 31 1.36 1.68 11.39
CA ARG A 31 0.91 0.97 10.17
C ARG A 31 -0.43 0.25 10.31
N ILE A 32 -0.69 -0.39 11.44
CA ILE A 32 -1.81 -1.31 11.63
C ILE A 32 -2.59 -0.93 12.89
N ALA A 33 -3.92 -0.83 12.77
CA ALA A 33 -4.80 -0.44 13.89
C ALA A 33 -4.42 0.92 14.51
N ASN A 34 -4.05 1.88 13.67
CA ASN A 34 -3.64 3.23 14.07
C ASN A 34 -4.81 4.15 14.46
N ASN A 35 -6.05 3.67 14.41
CA ASN A 35 -7.29 4.40 14.73
C ASN A 35 -7.29 5.23 16.04
N LYS A 36 -6.35 4.99 16.97
CA LYS A 36 -6.16 5.78 18.20
C LYS A 36 -5.10 6.89 18.12
N THR A 37 -4.24 6.86 17.10
CA THR A 37 -3.05 7.72 16.98
C THR A 37 -3.05 8.63 15.74
N ILE A 38 -3.98 8.43 14.81
CA ILE A 38 -4.16 9.29 13.62
C ILE A 38 -5.12 10.45 13.87
N PRO A 39 -4.86 11.62 13.26
CA PRO A 39 -5.77 12.77 13.27
C PRO A 39 -7.18 12.43 12.77
N ALA A 40 -8.20 13.15 13.25
CA ALA A 40 -9.60 12.90 12.88
C ALA A 40 -9.90 13.13 11.39
N ASP A 41 -9.09 13.95 10.72
CA ASP A 41 -9.13 14.24 9.28
C ASP A 41 -8.28 13.27 8.44
N TRP A 42 -7.63 12.29 9.07
CA TRP A 42 -6.85 11.25 8.40
C TRP A 42 -7.48 9.87 8.67
N PRO A 43 -8.22 9.30 7.70
CA PRO A 43 -8.88 8.02 7.88
C PRO A 43 -7.92 6.90 8.29
N ALA A 44 -8.39 6.04 9.18
CA ALA A 44 -7.70 4.78 9.50
C ALA A 44 -7.59 3.88 8.27
N ASP A 45 -6.64 2.93 8.35
CA ASP A 45 -6.51 1.83 7.40
C ASP A 45 -6.12 2.25 5.96
N LEU A 46 -5.61 3.48 5.77
CA LEU A 46 -5.06 3.94 4.48
C LEU A 46 -3.87 3.10 3.99
N GLY A 47 -3.17 2.41 4.90
CA GLY A 47 -2.16 1.42 4.54
C GLY A 47 -2.74 0.24 3.75
N TYR A 48 -3.97 -0.20 4.05
CA TYR A 48 -4.65 -1.25 3.26
C TYR A 48 -5.04 -0.75 1.88
N PHE A 49 -5.52 0.49 1.76
CA PHE A 49 -5.78 1.11 0.46
C PHE A 49 -4.53 1.09 -0.41
N MET A 50 -3.40 1.54 0.12
CA MET A 50 -2.16 1.63 -0.64
C MET A 50 -1.59 0.25 -0.99
N ALA A 51 -1.57 -0.69 -0.04
CA ALA A 51 -1.15 -2.06 -0.28
C ALA A 51 -2.00 -2.75 -1.37
N TYR A 52 -3.33 -2.54 -1.36
CA TYR A 52 -4.21 -3.06 -2.40
C TYR A 52 -3.84 -2.53 -3.79
N ARG A 53 -3.54 -1.23 -3.92
CA ARG A 53 -3.14 -0.65 -5.21
C ARG A 53 -1.86 -1.26 -5.76
N PHE A 54 -0.91 -1.62 -4.90
CA PHE A 54 0.33 -2.29 -5.32
C PHE A 54 0.10 -3.72 -5.73
N ALA A 55 -0.67 -4.47 -4.93
CA ALA A 55 -1.04 -5.83 -5.27
C ALA A 55 -1.78 -5.87 -6.61
N GLN A 56 -2.72 -4.95 -6.83
CA GLN A 56 -3.45 -4.84 -8.09
C GLN A 56 -2.51 -4.51 -9.25
N ALA A 57 -1.68 -3.47 -9.14
CA ALA A 57 -0.75 -3.08 -10.21
C ALA A 57 0.25 -4.18 -10.56
N PHE A 58 0.78 -4.89 -9.55
CA PHE A 58 1.66 -6.04 -9.73
C PHE A 58 0.94 -7.19 -10.45
N TYR A 59 -0.26 -7.54 -9.97
CA TYR A 59 -1.08 -8.59 -10.59
C TYR A 59 -1.44 -8.24 -12.03
N ASP A 60 -1.82 -7.00 -12.33
CA ASP A 60 -2.21 -6.55 -13.66
C ASP A 60 -1.05 -6.65 -14.66
N GLN A 61 0.19 -6.37 -14.23
CA GLN A 61 1.41 -6.46 -15.04
C GLN A 61 1.94 -7.89 -15.21
N ALA A 62 1.56 -8.83 -14.33
CA ALA A 62 2.03 -10.20 -14.40
C ALA A 62 1.47 -10.93 -15.63
N GLN A 63 2.34 -11.64 -16.35
CA GLN A 63 1.93 -12.54 -17.44
C GLN A 63 1.28 -13.81 -16.91
N ASP A 64 1.88 -14.41 -15.87
CA ASP A 64 1.30 -15.54 -15.15
C ASP A 64 0.56 -15.04 -13.90
N LYS A 65 -0.77 -15.04 -13.98
CA LYS A 65 -1.65 -14.60 -12.90
C LYS A 65 -1.63 -15.53 -11.69
N GLN A 66 -1.45 -16.83 -11.89
CA GLN A 66 -1.41 -17.79 -10.78
C GLN A 66 -0.12 -17.62 -9.98
N ALA A 67 1.01 -17.49 -10.67
CA ALA A 67 2.28 -17.18 -10.03
C ALA A 67 2.23 -15.84 -9.28
N ALA A 68 1.58 -14.81 -9.85
CA ALA A 68 1.42 -13.52 -9.19
C ALA A 68 0.62 -13.60 -7.89
N LEU A 69 -0.47 -14.37 -7.86
CA LEU A 69 -1.24 -14.59 -6.63
C LEU A 69 -0.42 -15.32 -5.57
N GLN A 70 0.36 -16.33 -5.96
CA GLN A 70 1.28 -17.02 -5.04
C GLN A 70 2.26 -16.03 -4.41
N THR A 71 2.89 -15.16 -5.21
CA THR A 71 3.78 -14.11 -4.71
C THR A 71 3.07 -13.13 -3.76
N LEU A 72 1.82 -12.76 -4.04
CA LEU A 72 1.05 -11.84 -3.20
C LEU A 72 0.52 -12.46 -1.90
N PHE A 73 0.30 -13.77 -1.86
CA PHE A 73 -0.13 -14.47 -0.64
C PHE A 73 1.05 -14.90 0.25
N TYR A 74 2.19 -15.23 -0.37
CA TYR A 74 3.41 -15.65 0.31
C TYR A 74 4.48 -14.57 0.14
N VAL A 75 4.20 -13.38 0.68
CA VAL A 75 5.07 -12.22 0.54
C VAL A 75 6.35 -12.43 1.36
N ASP A 76 7.42 -12.81 0.67
CA ASP A 76 8.77 -12.88 1.25
C ASP A 76 9.51 -11.54 1.16
N ASP A 77 9.30 -10.80 0.06
CA ASP A 77 9.96 -9.53 -0.23
C ASP A 77 8.95 -8.47 -0.70
N PRO A 78 8.38 -7.67 0.23
CA PRO A 78 7.42 -6.64 -0.13
C PRO A 78 8.05 -5.48 -0.92
N GLN A 79 9.36 -5.25 -0.85
CA GLN A 79 10.04 -4.22 -1.64
C GLN A 79 10.14 -4.65 -3.11
N ALA A 80 10.50 -5.91 -3.37
CA ALA A 80 10.54 -6.42 -4.74
C ALA A 80 9.16 -6.38 -5.43
N ILE A 81 8.08 -6.63 -4.69
CA ILE A 81 6.70 -6.50 -5.21
C ILE A 81 6.40 -5.04 -5.55
N LEU A 82 6.75 -4.11 -4.66
CA LEU A 82 6.57 -2.68 -4.86
C LEU A 82 7.32 -2.17 -6.11
N GLU A 83 8.58 -2.55 -6.28
CA GLU A 83 9.38 -2.18 -7.45
C GLU A 83 8.76 -2.70 -8.77
N LYS A 84 8.38 -3.99 -8.78
CA LYS A 84 7.76 -4.64 -9.95
C LYS A 84 6.36 -4.12 -10.26
N SER A 85 5.66 -3.56 -9.27
CA SER A 85 4.37 -2.91 -9.47
C SER A 85 4.48 -1.58 -10.24
N GLY A 86 5.69 -1.01 -10.39
CA GLY A 86 5.92 0.27 -11.04
C GLY A 86 5.50 1.50 -10.21
N ASN A 87 4.90 1.31 -9.03
CA ASN A 87 4.41 2.41 -8.20
C ASN A 87 5.53 3.23 -7.55
N ALA A 88 6.69 2.62 -7.24
CA ALA A 88 7.85 3.37 -6.75
C ALA A 88 8.28 4.49 -7.73
N LYS A 89 8.12 4.27 -9.04
CA LYS A 89 8.41 5.27 -10.09
C LYS A 89 7.29 6.29 -10.28
N LYS A 90 6.05 5.92 -9.93
CA LYS A 90 4.86 6.79 -10.09
C LYS A 90 4.90 8.00 -9.15
N PHE A 91 5.65 7.92 -8.05
CA PHE A 91 5.67 8.92 -6.99
C PHE A 91 7.09 9.41 -6.62
N GLN A 92 8.05 9.25 -7.55
CA GLN A 92 9.34 9.94 -7.49
C GLN A 92 9.22 11.39 -7.94
#